data_AF-A0A1Z7M1V2-F1
#
_entry.id   AF-A0A1Z7M1V2-F1
#
_cell.length_a   1.000
_cell.length_b   1.000
_cell.length_c   1.000
_cell.angle_alpha   90.00
_cell.angle_beta   90.00
_cell.angle_gamma   90.00
#
_symmetry.space_group_name_H-M   'P 1'
#
loop_
_entity.id
_entity.type
_entity.pdbx_description
1 polymer ?
#
loop_
_entity_poly.entity_id
_entity_poly.type
_entity_poly.pdbx_seq_one_letter_code
_entity_poly.pdbx_strand_id
1 'polypeptide(L)'
;MGNLIKYEWRKQRLTRILILACLLAFIVLFLIGGLIKNETIVAVSILIITFAGMFGIFYVGIENLVILNRDLKTKQSYMLWMVPHSTYEILGAKLIAGILQMVFVFLAFFAAGVVTVTVTAASEGSLGDLLRSLGRLFKEVTNSNVDWGAFFGVCLLLLISWINVMMVGFLAIILTRTVLLNARFGGVIAVIVFFLINIGIERIYVLFDSLIDMAPLGGMGGVSLFDYIFYIVMTVLAFFLTGWIADEKLSV
;
A
#
# COMPACT_ATOMS: atom_id res chain seq x y z
N MET A 1 -3.03 -21.72 9.04
CA MET A 1 -2.74 -20.40 8.44
C MET A 1 -2.49 -20.46 6.93
N GLY A 2 -1.51 -21.22 6.43
CA GLY A 2 -1.08 -21.15 5.01
C GLY A 2 -2.17 -21.43 3.96
N ASN A 3 -3.14 -22.30 4.25
CA ASN A 3 -4.26 -22.57 3.33
C ASN A 3 -5.25 -21.39 3.26
N LEU A 4 -5.47 -20.66 4.36
CA LEU A 4 -6.29 -19.45 4.38
C LEU A 4 -5.62 -18.31 3.59
N ILE A 5 -4.31 -18.13 3.77
CA ILE A 5 -3.55 -17.13 2.99
C ILE A 5 -3.64 -17.43 1.49
N LYS A 6 -3.46 -18.70 1.10
CA LYS A 6 -3.63 -19.13 -0.30
C LYS A 6 -5.04 -18.86 -0.83
N TYR A 7 -6.07 -19.03 0.01
CA TYR A 7 -7.46 -18.75 -0.34
C TYR A 7 -7.70 -17.26 -0.58
N GLU A 8 -7.30 -16.38 0.35
CA GLU A 8 -7.42 -14.92 0.20
C GLU A 8 -6.62 -14.42 -1.01
N TRP A 9 -5.40 -14.93 -1.20
CA TRP A 9 -4.58 -14.65 -2.38
C TRP A 9 -5.25 -15.03 -3.70
N ARG A 10 -6.04 -16.12 -3.67
CA ARG A 10 -6.78 -16.61 -4.83
C ARG A 10 -7.96 -15.71 -5.17
N LYS A 11 -8.59 -15.13 -4.15
CA LYS A 11 -9.76 -14.25 -4.23
C LYS A 11 -9.43 -12.93 -4.92
N GLN A 12 -8.24 -12.40 -4.66
CA GLN A 12 -7.72 -11.15 -5.25
C GLN A 12 -7.07 -11.32 -6.64
N ARG A 13 -7.09 -12.54 -7.22
CA ARG A 13 -6.37 -12.83 -8.47
C ARG A 13 -6.83 -11.98 -9.65
N LEU A 14 -8.14 -11.80 -9.82
CA LEU A 14 -8.66 -11.09 -10.99
C LEU A 14 -8.18 -9.64 -11.00
N THR A 15 -8.32 -8.95 -9.88
CA THR A 15 -7.88 -7.56 -9.75
C THR A 15 -6.38 -7.42 -9.94
N ARG A 16 -5.57 -8.33 -9.37
CA ARG A 16 -4.13 -8.35 -9.61
C ARG A 16 -3.78 -8.55 -11.09
N ILE A 17 -4.47 -9.46 -11.78
CA ILE A 17 -4.27 -9.69 -13.23
C ILE A 17 -4.63 -8.43 -14.02
N LEU A 18 -5.72 -7.73 -13.67
CA LEU A 18 -6.11 -6.49 -14.33
C LEU A 18 -5.05 -5.38 -14.15
N ILE A 19 -4.54 -5.18 -12.93
CA ILE A 19 -3.48 -4.20 -12.66
C ILE A 19 -2.22 -4.53 -13.48
N LEU A 20 -1.81 -5.81 -13.50
CA LEU A 20 -0.65 -6.25 -14.29
C LEU A 20 -0.88 -6.11 -15.79
N ALA A 21 -2.09 -6.38 -16.28
CA ALA A 21 -2.44 -6.23 -17.69
C ALA A 21 -2.39 -4.76 -18.12
N CYS A 22 -2.88 -3.84 -17.29
CA CYS A 22 -2.72 -2.40 -17.52
C CYS A 22 -1.25 -1.98 -17.52
N LEU A 23 -0.46 -2.43 -16.55
CA LEU A 23 0.98 -2.16 -16.50
C LEU A 23 1.69 -2.66 -17.77
N LEU A 24 1.36 -3.87 -18.24
CA LEU A 24 1.91 -4.41 -19.47
C LEU A 24 1.51 -3.57 -20.69
N ALA A 25 0.25 -3.15 -20.78
CA ALA A 25 -0.21 -2.28 -21.86
C ALA A 25 0.56 -0.95 -21.91
N PHE A 26 0.85 -0.34 -20.75
CA PHE A 26 1.63 0.89 -20.69
C PHE A 26 3.10 0.68 -21.08
N ILE A 27 3.70 -0.46 -20.71
CA ILE A 27 5.05 -0.82 -21.17
C ILE A 27 5.07 -1.02 -22.68
N VAL A 28 4.05 -1.66 -23.26
CA VAL A 28 3.94 -1.82 -24.72
C VAL A 28 3.83 -0.45 -25.40
N LEU A 29 3.02 0.47 -24.87
CA LEU A 29 2.94 1.85 -25.38
C LEU A 29 4.30 2.57 -25.33
N PHE A 30 5.05 2.40 -24.24
CA PHE A 30 6.41 2.92 -24.10
C PHE A 30 7.36 2.36 -25.17
N LEU A 31 7.34 1.03 -25.37
CA LEU A 31 8.16 0.36 -26.38
C LEU A 31 7.80 0.83 -27.80
N ILE A 32 6.51 0.94 -28.13
CA ILE A 32 6.05 1.44 -29.44
C ILE A 32 6.49 2.90 -29.63
N GLY A 33 6.35 3.75 -28.61
CA GLY A 33 6.84 5.13 -28.64
C GLY A 33 8.34 5.21 -28.92
N GLY A 34 9.11 4.31 -28.30
CA GLY A 34 10.55 4.18 -28.53
C GLY A 34 10.89 3.72 -29.96
N LEU A 35 10.17 2.74 -30.51
CA LEU A 35 10.37 2.24 -31.88
C LEU A 35 10.05 3.31 -32.94
N ILE A 36 8.99 4.09 -32.74
CA ILE A 36 8.58 5.19 -33.64
C ILE A 36 9.49 6.42 -33.43
N LYS A 37 10.37 6.42 -32.42
CA LYS A 37 11.19 7.56 -31.99
C LYS A 37 10.35 8.81 -31.70
N ASN A 38 9.12 8.62 -31.24
CA ASN A 38 8.24 9.73 -30.88
C ASN A 38 8.37 10.01 -29.37
N GLU A 39 9.11 11.07 -29.06
CA GLU A 39 9.39 11.48 -27.67
C GLU A 39 8.11 11.79 -26.89
N THR A 40 7.07 12.32 -27.53
CA THR A 40 5.81 12.65 -26.83
C THR A 40 5.12 11.39 -26.29
N ILE A 41 5.10 10.30 -27.06
CA ILE A 41 4.49 9.03 -26.65
C ILE A 41 5.32 8.38 -25.53
N VAL A 42 6.65 8.46 -25.62
CA VAL A 42 7.57 7.99 -24.58
C VAL A 42 7.36 8.76 -23.27
N ALA A 43 7.29 10.09 -23.32
CA ALA A 43 7.05 10.91 -22.14
C ALA A 43 5.67 10.64 -21.50
N VAL A 44 4.62 10.57 -22.33
CA VAL A 44 3.26 10.29 -21.87
C VAL A 44 3.16 8.90 -21.23
N SER A 45 3.80 7.88 -21.81
CA SER A 45 3.81 6.53 -21.24
C SER A 45 4.56 6.45 -19.92
N ILE A 46 5.71 7.12 -19.77
CA ILE A 46 6.41 7.24 -18.48
C ILE A 46 5.49 7.89 -17.43
N LEU A 47 4.86 9.02 -17.77
CA LEU A 47 3.94 9.72 -16.88
C LEU A 47 2.81 8.80 -16.43
N ILE A 48 2.15 8.11 -17.38
CA ILE A 48 1.06 7.19 -17.07
C ILE A 48 1.54 6.05 -16.17
N ILE A 49 2.72 5.46 -16.40
CA ILE A 49 3.28 4.40 -15.56
C ILE A 49 3.53 4.91 -14.14
N THR A 50 4.10 6.11 -13.98
CA THR A 50 4.37 6.71 -12.66
C THR A 50 3.07 6.99 -11.90
N PHE A 51 2.07 7.61 -12.55
CA PHE A 51 0.77 7.88 -11.93
C PHE A 51 0.01 6.59 -11.61
N ALA A 52 0.02 5.61 -12.53
CA ALA A 52 -0.59 4.30 -12.31
C ALA A 52 0.08 3.54 -11.16
N GLY A 53 1.40 3.67 -10.98
CA GLY A 53 2.11 3.10 -9.84
C GLY A 53 1.69 3.72 -8.51
N MET A 54 1.59 5.05 -8.47
CA MET A 54 1.12 5.77 -7.29
C MET A 54 -0.30 5.36 -6.90
N PHE A 55 -1.27 5.45 -7.83
CA PHE A 55 -2.67 5.11 -7.57
C PHE A 55 -2.92 3.60 -7.43
N GLY A 56 -2.10 2.76 -8.06
CA GLY A 56 -2.22 1.30 -8.00
C GLY A 56 -2.05 0.76 -6.58
N ILE A 57 -1.10 1.32 -5.81
CA ILE A 57 -0.87 0.95 -4.41
C ILE A 57 -2.07 1.34 -3.53
N PHE A 58 -2.62 2.55 -3.73
CA PHE A 58 -3.84 3.00 -3.04
C PHE A 58 -5.01 2.07 -3.32
N TYR A 59 -5.21 1.72 -4.59
CA TYR A 59 -6.31 0.87 -5.03
C TYR A 59 -6.26 -0.53 -4.40
N VAL A 60 -5.06 -1.16 -4.34
CA VAL A 60 -4.88 -2.46 -3.66
C VAL A 60 -5.24 -2.37 -2.17
N GLY A 61 -4.91 -1.27 -1.50
CA GLY A 61 -5.31 -1.05 -0.11
C GLY A 61 -6.82 -0.98 0.07
N ILE A 62 -7.50 -0.21 -0.78
CA ILE A 62 -8.96 -0.07 -0.76
C ILE A 62 -9.65 -1.39 -1.09
N GLU A 63 -9.13 -2.15 -2.06
CA GLU A 63 -9.66 -3.46 -2.43
C GLU A 63 -9.70 -4.41 -1.22
N ASN A 64 -8.62 -4.47 -0.43
CA ASN A 64 -8.57 -5.28 0.78
C ASN A 64 -9.70 -4.92 1.77
N LEU A 65 -9.97 -3.63 1.96
CA LEU A 65 -11.06 -3.14 2.80
C LEU A 65 -12.44 -3.52 2.26
N VAL A 66 -12.65 -3.37 0.95
CA VAL A 66 -13.92 -3.69 0.28
C VAL A 66 -14.20 -5.19 0.36
N ILE A 67 -13.19 -6.03 0.14
CA ILE A 67 -13.32 -7.49 0.27
C ILE A 67 -13.73 -7.84 1.70
N LEU A 68 -13.09 -7.27 2.73
CA LEU A 68 -13.49 -7.51 4.12
C LEU A 68 -14.94 -7.10 4.38
N ASN A 69 -15.35 -5.90 3.95
CA ASN A 69 -16.73 -5.44 4.16
C ASN A 69 -17.75 -6.31 3.41
N ARG A 70 -17.41 -6.81 2.22
CA ARG A 70 -18.25 -7.76 1.47
C ARG A 70 -18.34 -9.11 2.17
N ASP A 71 -17.24 -9.55 2.78
CA ASP A 71 -17.18 -10.83 3.50
C ASP A 71 -18.09 -10.80 4.72
N LEU A 72 -18.17 -9.67 5.42
CA LEU A 72 -19.08 -9.47 6.54
C LEU A 72 -20.55 -9.27 6.13
N LYS A 73 -20.82 -8.85 4.88
CA LYS A 73 -22.18 -8.57 4.39
C LYS A 73 -22.84 -9.76 3.69
N THR A 74 -22.06 -10.69 3.14
CA THR A 74 -22.59 -11.77 2.29
C THR A 74 -22.68 -13.10 3.03
N LYS A 75 -23.85 -13.77 2.94
CA LYS A 75 -24.13 -15.05 3.62
C LYS A 75 -23.11 -16.16 3.31
N GLN A 76 -22.50 -16.15 2.12
CA GLN A 76 -21.52 -17.16 1.71
C GLN A 76 -20.13 -16.97 2.34
N SER A 77 -19.72 -15.74 2.66
CA SER A 77 -18.44 -15.51 3.36
C SER A 77 -18.59 -15.55 4.87
N TYR A 78 -19.81 -15.41 5.40
CA TYR A 78 -20.12 -15.66 6.81
C TYR A 78 -19.78 -17.09 7.25
N MET A 79 -19.88 -18.07 6.32
CA MET A 79 -19.43 -19.45 6.56
C MET A 79 -17.95 -19.56 6.93
N LEU A 80 -17.10 -18.64 6.45
CA LEU A 80 -15.66 -18.65 6.78
C LEU A 80 -15.43 -18.35 8.26
N TRP A 81 -16.33 -17.59 8.88
CA TRP A 81 -16.34 -17.24 10.30
C TRP A 81 -17.04 -18.28 11.17
N MET A 82 -17.63 -19.32 10.57
CA MET A 82 -18.27 -20.46 11.25
C MET A 82 -17.40 -21.73 11.24
N VAL A 83 -16.23 -21.70 10.58
CA VAL A 83 -15.24 -22.79 10.62
C VAL A 83 -14.48 -22.71 11.95
N PRO A 84 -14.05 -23.82 12.58
CA PRO A 84 -13.29 -23.80 13.84
C PRO A 84 -11.85 -23.30 13.66
N HIS A 85 -11.71 -22.08 13.14
CA HIS A 85 -10.48 -21.31 13.06
C HIS A 85 -10.64 -20.06 13.92
N SER A 86 -9.56 -19.61 14.56
CA SER A 86 -9.64 -18.42 15.39
C SER A 86 -9.86 -17.17 14.53
N THR A 87 -10.59 -16.22 15.07
CA THR A 87 -10.84 -14.90 14.48
C THR A 87 -9.53 -14.19 14.07
N TYR A 88 -8.49 -14.33 14.90
CA TYR A 88 -7.14 -13.83 14.64
C TYR A 88 -6.45 -14.52 13.46
N GLU A 89 -6.69 -15.83 13.24
CA GLU A 89 -6.13 -16.57 12.10
C GLU A 89 -6.76 -16.11 10.78
N ILE A 90 -8.06 -15.81 10.76
CA ILE A 90 -8.77 -15.31 9.58
C ILE A 90 -8.33 -13.87 9.25
N LEU A 91 -8.36 -12.97 10.25
CA LEU A 91 -7.95 -11.58 10.08
C LEU A 91 -6.46 -11.47 9.71
N GLY A 92 -5.61 -12.27 10.37
CA GLY A 92 -4.18 -12.34 10.09
C GLY A 92 -3.90 -12.83 8.68
N ALA A 93 -4.60 -13.87 8.21
CA ALA A 93 -4.46 -14.35 6.84
C ALA A 93 -4.83 -13.27 5.80
N LYS A 94 -5.86 -12.47 6.06
CA LYS A 94 -6.27 -11.36 5.17
C LYS A 94 -5.25 -10.22 5.17
N LEU A 95 -4.74 -9.81 6.34
CA LEU A 95 -3.66 -8.82 6.44
C LEU A 95 -2.41 -9.31 5.68
N ILE A 96 -1.94 -10.53 5.95
CA ILE A 96 -0.73 -11.07 5.32
C ILE A 96 -0.91 -11.18 3.80
N ALA A 97 -2.07 -11.64 3.32
CA ALA A 97 -2.37 -11.67 1.89
C ALA A 97 -2.37 -10.26 1.27
N GLY A 98 -2.94 -9.28 1.96
CA GLY A 98 -2.93 -7.87 1.55
C GLY A 98 -1.53 -7.27 1.49
N ILE A 99 -0.69 -7.50 2.51
CA ILE A 99 0.72 -7.09 2.55
C ILE A 99 1.47 -7.71 1.36
N LEU A 100 1.32 -9.02 1.15
CA LEU A 100 1.97 -9.71 0.04
C LEU A 100 1.52 -9.14 -1.32
N GLN A 101 0.26 -8.73 -1.45
CA GLN A 101 -0.29 -8.17 -2.68
C GLN A 101 0.31 -6.79 -2.94
N MET A 102 0.43 -5.96 -1.89
CA MET A 102 1.05 -4.64 -1.97
C MET A 102 2.52 -4.73 -2.36
N VAL A 103 3.30 -5.57 -1.68
CA VAL A 103 4.72 -5.78 -1.99
C VAL A 103 4.88 -6.24 -3.43
N PHE A 104 4.04 -7.18 -3.88
CA PHE A 104 4.10 -7.68 -5.26
C PHE A 104 3.78 -6.60 -6.30
N VAL A 105 2.73 -5.79 -6.09
CA VAL A 105 2.37 -4.70 -7.01
C VAL A 105 3.42 -3.60 -6.99
N PHE A 106 3.92 -3.23 -5.81
CA PHE A 106 5.01 -2.26 -5.65
C PHE A 106 6.26 -2.69 -6.44
N LEU A 107 6.70 -3.94 -6.28
CA LEU A 107 7.86 -4.47 -7.02
C LEU A 107 7.65 -4.46 -8.54
N ALA A 108 6.44 -4.79 -9.01
CA ALA A 108 6.14 -4.77 -10.43
C ALA A 108 6.23 -3.36 -11.04
N PHE A 109 5.63 -2.36 -10.37
CA PHE A 109 5.70 -0.96 -10.81
C PHE A 109 7.10 -0.36 -10.64
N PHE A 110 7.80 -0.72 -9.57
CA PHE A 110 9.18 -0.29 -9.35
C PHE A 110 10.10 -0.82 -10.44
N ALA A 111 10.03 -2.12 -10.75
CA ALA A 111 10.80 -2.71 -11.85
C ALA A 111 10.46 -2.07 -13.20
N ALA A 112 9.17 -1.84 -13.48
CA ALA A 112 8.74 -1.15 -14.70
C ALA A 112 9.33 0.27 -14.78
N GLY A 113 9.30 1.04 -13.68
CA GLY A 113 9.87 2.38 -13.61
C GLY A 113 11.38 2.41 -13.81
N VAL A 114 12.12 1.46 -13.22
CA VAL A 114 13.57 1.34 -13.44
C VAL A 114 13.87 1.02 -14.91
N VAL A 115 13.13 0.10 -15.52
CA VAL A 115 13.29 -0.26 -16.93
C VAL A 115 13.00 0.94 -17.85
N THR A 116 11.91 1.67 -17.63
CA THR A 116 11.59 2.82 -18.50
C THR A 116 12.62 3.94 -18.38
N VAL A 117 13.05 4.28 -17.16
CA VAL A 117 14.09 5.32 -16.94
C VAL A 117 15.43 4.92 -17.55
N THR A 118 15.86 3.66 -17.37
CA THR A 118 17.15 3.19 -17.93
C THR A 118 17.14 3.17 -19.45
N VAL A 119 16.05 2.71 -20.07
CA VAL A 119 15.90 2.69 -21.53
C VAL A 119 15.88 4.11 -22.11
N THR A 120 15.19 5.05 -21.48
CA THR A 120 15.18 6.46 -21.95
C THR A 120 16.50 7.17 -21.68
N ALA A 121 17.21 6.85 -20.59
CA ALA A 121 18.54 7.39 -20.35
C ALA A 121 19.59 6.87 -21.35
N ALA A 122 19.40 5.65 -21.88
CA ALA A 122 20.27 5.07 -22.90
C ALA A 122 19.99 5.58 -24.32
N SER A 123 18.77 6.07 -24.60
CA SER A 123 18.43 6.60 -25.93
C SER A 123 19.05 7.98 -26.19
N GLU A 124 19.39 8.27 -27.45
CA GLU A 124 20.01 9.52 -27.91
C GLU A 124 19.01 10.67 -28.13
N GLY A 125 17.84 10.64 -27.46
CA GLY A 125 16.78 11.64 -27.61
C GLY A 125 16.92 12.82 -26.64
N SER A 126 16.19 13.91 -26.91
CA SER A 126 16.10 15.09 -26.03
C SER A 126 15.64 14.70 -24.61
N LEU A 127 14.71 13.76 -24.50
CA LEU A 127 14.30 13.19 -23.21
C LEU A 127 15.43 12.45 -22.49
N GLY A 128 16.31 11.75 -23.23
CA GLY A 128 17.47 11.08 -22.67
C GLY A 128 18.49 12.08 -22.13
N ASP A 129 18.72 13.17 -22.85
CA ASP A 129 19.61 14.25 -22.41
C ASP A 129 19.02 15.05 -21.24
N LEU A 130 17.70 15.24 -21.19
CA LEU A 130 17.00 15.80 -20.02
C LEU A 130 17.14 14.89 -18.80
N LEU A 131 16.98 13.57 -18.95
CA LEU A 131 17.17 12.64 -17.83
C LEU A 131 18.64 12.58 -17.37
N ARG A 132 19.60 12.65 -18.29
CA ARG A 132 21.03 12.71 -17.97
C ARG A 132 21.39 14.01 -17.27
N SER A 133 20.83 15.14 -17.70
CA SER A 133 21.07 16.44 -17.07
C SER A 133 20.41 16.52 -15.69
N LEU A 134 19.17 16.04 -15.54
CA LEU A 134 18.53 15.85 -14.24
C LEU A 134 19.34 14.93 -13.32
N GLY A 135 19.85 13.82 -13.85
CA GLY A 135 20.71 12.90 -13.10
C GLY A 135 22.02 13.56 -12.62
N ARG A 136 22.61 14.45 -13.41
CA ARG A 136 23.79 15.24 -13.02
C ARG A 136 23.45 16.27 -11.95
N LEU A 137 22.35 17.03 -12.12
CA LEU A 137 21.87 17.97 -11.11
C LEU A 137 21.54 17.28 -9.78
N PHE A 138 20.91 16.11 -9.84
CA PHE A 138 20.61 15.32 -8.66
C PHE A 138 21.89 14.88 -7.94
N LYS A 139 22.91 14.48 -8.71
CA LYS A 139 24.23 14.10 -8.19
C LYS A 139 25.00 15.28 -7.58
N GLU A 140 24.84 16.47 -8.14
CA GLU A 140 25.52 17.69 -7.72
C GLU A 140 24.86 18.33 -6.49
N VAL A 141 23.53 18.32 -6.43
CA VAL A 141 22.75 18.82 -5.27
C VAL A 141 22.87 17.90 -4.06
N THR A 142 22.98 16.58 -4.26
CA THR A 142 22.97 15.60 -3.14
C THR A 142 24.36 15.31 -2.56
N ASN A 143 25.44 15.82 -3.17
CA ASN A 143 26.85 15.69 -2.72
C ASN A 143 27.26 14.28 -2.22
N SER A 144 26.61 13.25 -2.75
CA SER A 144 26.79 11.83 -2.43
C SER A 144 26.17 11.00 -3.57
N ASN A 145 26.68 9.78 -3.76
CA ASN A 145 25.99 8.73 -4.51
C ASN A 145 24.52 8.72 -4.06
N VAL A 146 23.55 8.57 -4.98
CA VAL A 146 22.13 8.37 -4.61
C VAL A 146 22.11 7.36 -3.46
N ASP A 147 21.72 7.81 -2.27
CA ASP A 147 21.71 6.93 -1.12
C ASP A 147 20.52 6.01 -1.31
N TRP A 148 20.78 4.87 -1.94
CA TRP A 148 19.79 3.84 -2.14
C TRP A 148 19.17 3.42 -0.81
N GLY A 149 19.92 3.48 0.29
CA GLY A 149 19.40 3.27 1.64
C GLY A 149 18.30 4.27 2.00
N ALA A 150 18.48 5.55 1.67
CA ALA A 150 17.51 6.61 1.93
C ALA A 150 16.23 6.41 1.12
N PHE A 151 16.37 6.14 -0.17
CA PHE A 151 15.23 5.88 -1.05
C PHE A 151 14.43 4.65 -0.60
N PHE A 152 15.12 3.53 -0.34
CA PHE A 152 14.48 2.32 0.15
C PHE A 152 13.85 2.51 1.53
N GLY A 153 14.48 3.27 2.42
CA GLY A 153 13.94 3.62 3.73
C GLY A 153 12.60 4.34 3.61
N VAL A 154 12.54 5.42 2.84
CA VAL A 154 11.29 6.18 2.62
C VAL A 154 10.21 5.31 1.97
N CYS A 155 10.56 4.49 0.97
CA CYS A 155 9.61 3.54 0.37
C CYS A 155 9.08 2.51 1.39
N LEU A 156 9.94 2.01 2.27
CA LEU A 156 9.57 1.05 3.30
C LEU A 156 8.65 1.69 4.35
N LEU A 157 8.95 2.92 4.78
CA LEU A 157 8.09 3.68 5.70
C LEU A 157 6.70 3.90 5.09
N LEU A 158 6.63 4.29 3.82
CA LEU A 158 5.35 4.45 3.11
C LEU A 158 4.55 3.14 3.09
N LEU A 159 5.22 2.00 2.89
CA LEU A 159 4.57 0.69 2.91
C LEU A 159 4.03 0.37 4.31
N ILE A 160 4.83 0.57 5.36
CA ILE A 160 4.40 0.34 6.75
C ILE A 160 3.25 1.27 7.14
N SER A 161 3.35 2.57 6.84
CA SER A 161 2.28 3.54 7.08
C SER A 161 0.99 3.11 6.38
N TRP A 162 1.09 2.64 5.13
CA TRP A 162 -0.07 2.16 4.38
C TRP A 162 -0.69 0.88 4.95
N ILE A 163 0.13 -0.04 5.50
CA ILE A 163 -0.37 -1.22 6.23
C ILE A 163 -1.15 -0.79 7.48
N ASN A 164 -0.64 0.21 8.22
CA ASN A 164 -1.34 0.76 9.38
C ASN A 164 -2.71 1.29 8.97
N VAL A 165 -2.77 2.12 7.93
CA VAL A 165 -4.02 2.65 7.38
C VAL A 165 -4.99 1.52 7.02
N MET A 166 -4.53 0.45 6.36
CA MET A 166 -5.39 -0.71 6.08
C MET A 166 -5.93 -1.35 7.36
N MET A 167 -5.10 -1.53 8.39
CA MET A 167 -5.53 -2.14 9.65
C MET A 167 -6.54 -1.29 10.41
N VAL A 168 -6.36 0.03 10.40
CA VAL A 168 -7.37 0.97 10.92
C VAL A 168 -8.67 0.86 10.13
N GLY A 169 -8.60 0.65 8.81
CA GLY A 169 -9.76 0.36 7.98
C GLY A 169 -10.48 -0.93 8.39
N PHE A 170 -9.75 -2.01 8.68
CA PHE A 170 -10.35 -3.24 9.20
C PHE A 170 -11.04 -3.00 10.54
N LEU A 171 -10.38 -2.29 11.46
CA LEU A 171 -10.94 -1.92 12.76
C LEU A 171 -12.23 -1.10 12.60
N ALA A 172 -12.22 -0.08 11.75
CA ALA A 172 -13.37 0.79 11.52
C ALA A 172 -14.57 0.03 10.93
N ILE A 173 -14.33 -0.87 9.97
CA ILE A 173 -15.38 -1.71 9.37
C ILE A 173 -15.99 -2.63 10.43
N ILE A 174 -15.17 -3.32 11.22
CA ILE A 174 -15.65 -4.27 12.24
C ILE A 174 -16.37 -3.55 13.37
N LEU A 175 -15.83 -2.42 13.85
CA LEU A 175 -16.44 -1.60 14.90
C LEU A 175 -17.81 -1.07 14.46
N THR A 176 -17.92 -0.62 13.22
CA THR A 176 -19.22 -0.15 12.69
C THR A 176 -20.23 -1.28 12.59
N ARG A 177 -19.81 -2.49 12.22
CA ARG A 177 -20.71 -3.65 12.13
C ARG A 177 -21.18 -4.16 13.49
N THR A 178 -20.31 -4.08 14.50
CA THR A 178 -20.63 -4.56 15.85
C THR A 178 -21.44 -3.56 16.68
N VAL A 179 -21.23 -2.25 16.49
CA VAL A 179 -21.96 -1.20 17.23
C VAL A 179 -23.28 -0.83 16.53
N LEU A 180 -23.30 -0.79 15.19
CA LEU A 180 -24.47 -0.36 14.40
C LEU A 180 -25.06 -1.55 13.64
N LEU A 181 -25.58 -2.51 14.40
CA LEU A 181 -26.37 -3.63 13.87
C LEU A 181 -27.51 -3.06 13.00
N ASN A 182 -27.55 -3.45 11.72
CA ASN A 182 -28.58 -3.09 10.73
C ASN A 182 -28.71 -1.61 10.29
N ALA A 183 -27.72 -0.75 10.53
CA ALA A 183 -27.78 0.62 9.99
C ALA A 183 -27.69 0.62 8.44
N ARG A 184 -28.71 1.22 7.78
CA ARG A 184 -28.79 1.34 6.30
C ARG A 184 -27.58 2.06 5.68
N PHE A 185 -26.90 2.90 6.47
CA PHE A 185 -25.71 3.68 6.07
C PHE A 185 -24.41 3.22 6.76
N GLY A 186 -24.32 1.97 7.23
CA GLY A 186 -23.12 1.48 7.94
C GLY A 186 -21.79 1.65 7.17
N GLY A 187 -21.82 1.68 5.83
CA GLY A 187 -20.62 1.98 5.04
C GLY A 187 -20.09 3.41 5.23
N VAL A 188 -20.96 4.42 5.25
CA VAL A 188 -20.57 5.83 5.41
C VAL A 188 -20.05 6.07 6.82
N ILE A 189 -20.68 5.45 7.82
CA ILE A 189 -20.25 5.57 9.21
C ILE A 189 -18.87 4.95 9.41
N ALA A 190 -18.58 3.81 8.76
CA ALA A 190 -17.26 3.21 8.80
C ALA A 190 -16.17 4.13 8.23
N VAL A 191 -16.47 4.90 7.19
CA VAL A 191 -15.54 5.89 6.64
C VAL A 191 -15.28 7.03 7.64
N ILE A 192 -16.32 7.53 8.32
CA ILE A 192 -16.16 8.58 9.34
C ILE A 192 -15.30 8.06 10.51
N VAL A 193 -15.61 6.87 11.02
CA VAL A 193 -14.85 6.21 12.10
C VAL A 193 -13.39 6.01 11.69
N PHE A 194 -13.15 5.58 10.45
CA PHE A 194 -11.81 5.42 9.89
C PHE A 194 -11.01 6.74 9.94
N PHE A 195 -11.58 7.86 9.51
CA PHE A 195 -10.89 9.14 9.57
C PHE A 195 -10.65 9.59 11.02
N LEU A 196 -11.61 9.40 11.92
CA LEU A 196 -11.45 9.75 13.33
C LEU A 196 -10.30 8.99 13.99
N ILE A 197 -10.19 7.68 13.73
CA ILE A 197 -9.09 6.87 14.28
C ILE A 197 -7.75 7.31 13.69
N ASN A 198 -7.67 7.51 12.37
CA ASN A 198 -6.42 7.99 11.74
C ASN A 198 -5.99 9.35 12.29
N ILE A 199 -6.91 10.30 12.46
CA ILE A 199 -6.62 11.59 13.11
C ILE A 199 -6.08 11.38 14.53
N GLY A 200 -6.68 10.46 15.30
CA GLY A 200 -6.19 10.11 16.63
C GLY A 200 -4.76 9.58 16.61
N ILE A 201 -4.45 8.65 15.71
CA ILE A 201 -3.10 8.07 15.55
C ILE A 201 -2.08 9.14 15.19
N GLU A 202 -2.40 10.02 14.23
CA GLU A 202 -1.53 11.12 13.81
C GLU A 202 -1.30 12.14 14.95
N ARG A 203 -2.33 12.43 15.76
CA ARG A 203 -2.16 13.29 16.94
C ARG A 203 -1.26 12.66 18.00
N ILE A 204 -1.38 11.35 18.21
CA ILE A 204 -0.49 10.61 19.12
C ILE A 204 0.94 10.63 18.57
N TYR A 205 1.12 10.43 17.26
CA TYR A 205 2.43 10.51 16.62
C TYR A 205 3.12 11.85 16.90
N VAL A 206 2.46 12.97 16.59
CA VAL A 206 3.01 14.32 16.82
C VAL A 206 3.34 14.56 18.30
N LEU A 207 2.52 14.07 19.22
CA LEU A 207 2.79 14.18 20.66
C LEU A 207 4.06 13.40 21.06
N PHE A 208 4.21 12.16 20.60
CA PHE A 208 5.38 11.35 20.93
C PHE A 208 6.65 11.85 20.24
N ASP A 209 6.56 12.27 18.99
CA ASP A 209 7.67 12.86 18.23
C ASP A 209 8.21 14.11 18.94
N SER A 210 7.32 14.96 19.48
CA SER A 210 7.71 16.13 20.27
C SER A 210 8.39 15.81 21.62
N LEU A 211 8.21 14.60 22.15
CA LEU A 211 8.76 14.15 23.43
C LEU A 211 10.06 13.36 23.27
N ILE A 212 10.20 12.66 22.16
CA ILE A 212 11.28 11.73 21.86
C ILE A 212 11.99 12.27 20.61
N ASP A 213 12.69 13.39 20.76
CA ASP A 213 13.47 14.01 19.69
C ASP A 213 14.66 13.09 19.31
N MET A 214 14.37 12.05 18.52
CA MET A 214 15.35 11.09 18.06
C MET A 214 15.99 11.60 16.78
N ALA A 215 17.32 11.74 16.80
CA ALA A 215 18.07 12.15 15.62
C ALA A 215 17.73 11.24 14.42
N PRO A 216 17.55 11.80 13.21
CA PRO A 216 17.29 11.04 12.00
C PRO A 216 18.37 9.99 11.77
N LEU A 217 17.98 8.80 11.30
CA LEU A 217 18.98 7.78 11.05
C LEU A 217 19.79 8.13 9.79
N GLY A 218 21.11 8.24 9.94
CA GLY A 218 22.02 8.47 8.82
C GLY A 218 21.83 7.40 7.74
N GLY A 219 21.53 7.84 6.52
CA GLY A 219 21.32 6.97 5.36
C GLY A 219 19.91 6.41 5.18
N MET A 220 18.92 6.87 5.95
CA MET A 220 17.49 6.58 5.71
C MET A 220 16.70 7.84 5.30
N GLY A 221 17.34 8.77 4.59
CA GLY A 221 16.64 9.91 3.99
C GLY A 221 16.05 10.91 5.00
N GLY A 222 16.61 10.98 6.21
CA GLY A 222 16.11 11.87 7.26
C GLY A 222 14.93 11.31 8.06
N VAL A 223 14.57 10.03 7.86
CA VAL A 223 13.53 9.34 8.64
C VAL A 223 14.13 8.80 9.94
N SER A 224 13.43 8.97 11.06
CA SER A 224 13.86 8.49 12.36
C SER A 224 13.49 7.00 12.53
N LEU A 225 14.24 6.25 13.36
CA LEU A 225 13.81 4.89 13.72
C LEU A 225 12.46 4.87 14.44
N PHE A 226 12.16 5.96 15.15
CA PHE A 226 10.93 6.11 15.89
C PHE A 226 9.71 6.00 14.95
N ASP A 227 9.78 6.57 13.75
CA ASP A 227 8.69 6.56 12.77
C ASP A 227 8.29 5.13 12.39
N TYR A 228 9.28 4.28 12.09
CA TYR A 228 9.04 2.87 11.75
C TYR A 228 8.43 2.11 12.93
N ILE A 229 9.02 2.27 14.13
CA ILE A 229 8.58 1.57 15.34
C ILE A 229 7.15 1.98 15.69
N PHE A 230 6.85 3.28 15.63
CA PHE A 230 5.54 3.84 15.93
C PHE A 230 4.45 3.21 15.04
N TYR A 231 4.62 3.26 13.72
CA TYR A 231 3.59 2.73 12.82
C TYR A 231 3.45 1.20 12.95
N ILE A 232 4.53 0.45 13.22
CA ILE A 232 4.45 -1.00 13.50
C ILE A 232 3.65 -1.26 14.79
N VAL A 233 3.98 -0.57 15.88
CA VAL A 233 3.29 -0.74 17.18
C VAL A 233 1.81 -0.42 17.04
N MET A 234 1.47 0.70 16.39
CA MET A 234 0.08 1.09 16.16
C MET A 234 -0.68 0.08 15.29
N THR A 235 -0.02 -0.51 14.29
CA THR A 235 -0.61 -1.59 13.46
C THR A 235 -0.92 -2.83 14.30
N VAL A 236 0.02 -3.25 15.17
CA VAL A 236 -0.14 -4.42 16.05
C VAL A 236 -1.26 -4.18 17.06
N LEU A 237 -1.32 -3.00 17.68
CA LEU A 237 -2.40 -2.62 18.58
C LEU A 237 -3.76 -2.63 17.88
N ALA A 238 -3.85 -2.02 16.69
CA ALA A 238 -5.07 -2.05 15.89
C ALA A 238 -5.48 -3.49 15.53
N PHE A 239 -4.52 -4.37 15.24
CA PHE A 239 -4.79 -5.78 14.95
C PHE A 239 -5.39 -6.52 16.16
N PHE A 240 -4.80 -6.38 17.34
CA PHE A 240 -5.33 -7.01 18.55
C PHE A 240 -6.71 -6.47 18.92
N LEU A 241 -6.92 -5.16 18.85
CA LEU A 241 -8.24 -4.54 19.09
C LEU A 241 -9.29 -5.04 18.10
N THR A 242 -8.93 -5.14 16.82
CA THR A 242 -9.81 -5.66 15.77
C THR A 242 -10.19 -7.11 16.04
N GLY A 243 -9.21 -7.95 16.39
CA GLY A 243 -9.43 -9.36 16.70
C GLY A 243 -10.29 -9.56 17.94
N TRP A 244 -10.05 -8.81 19.00
CA TRP A 244 -10.84 -8.88 20.24
C TRP A 244 -12.31 -8.51 20.02
N ILE A 245 -12.58 -7.39 19.32
CA ILE A 245 -13.95 -6.96 19.00
C ILE A 245 -14.66 -7.99 18.11
N ALA A 246 -13.92 -8.58 17.16
CA ALA A 246 -14.48 -9.58 16.27
C ALA A 246 -14.79 -10.90 17.01
N ASP A 247 -13.94 -11.35 17.92
CA ASP A 247 -14.18 -12.55 18.72
C ASP A 247 -15.41 -12.40 19.63
N GLU A 248 -15.53 -11.27 20.34
CA GLU A 248 -16.64 -11.06 21.27
C GLU A 248 -18.01 -10.92 20.60
N LYS A 249 -18.07 -10.42 19.36
CA LYS A 249 -19.33 -9.96 18.75
C LYS A 249 -19.66 -10.58 17.39
N LEU A 250 -18.73 -11.28 16.74
CA LEU A 250 -18.99 -11.97 15.47
C LEU A 250 -19.01 -13.50 15.61
N SER A 251 -18.37 -14.10 16.62
CA SER A 251 -18.49 -15.55 16.87
C SER A 251 -19.79 -15.83 17.64
N VAL A 252 -20.81 -16.29 16.92
CA VAL A 252 -22.00 -16.95 17.48
C VAL A 252 -21.97 -18.41 17.06
#